data_AF-A0A9J6DXH8-F1
#
_entry.id   AF-A0A9J6DXH8-F1
#
_cell.length_a   1.000
_cell.length_b   1.000
_cell.length_c   1.000
_cell.angle_alpha   90.00
_cell.angle_beta   90.00
_cell.angle_gamma   90.00
#
_symmetry.space_group_name_H-M   'P 1'
#
loop_
_entity.id
_entity.type
_entity.pdbx_description
1 polymer ?
#
loop_
_entity_poly.entity_id
_entity_poly.type
_entity_poly.pdbx_seq_one_letter_code
_entity_poly.pdbx_strand_id
1 'polypeptide(L)'
;MKVHIRVHTGERPYKCHICSKRFTQTSSLKTHLYVHTSKRPYECHLCPQSFKQKSVLHGHVRGHTGKRPYPCSLCPETFWKKHYLEKHESQHER
;
A
#
# COMPACT_ATOMS: atom_id res chain seq x y z
N MET A 1 -10.20 -17.29 13.02
CA MET A 1 -9.61 -15.95 12.89
C MET A 1 -8.22 -15.87 13.59
N LYS A 2 -7.22 -16.69 13.20
CA LYS A 2 -5.94 -16.78 13.95
C LYS A 2 -4.95 -15.65 13.62
N VAL A 3 -4.88 -15.21 12.36
CA VAL A 3 -3.93 -14.18 11.91
C VAL A 3 -4.26 -12.79 12.45
N HIS A 4 -5.54 -12.41 12.52
CA HIS A 4 -5.97 -11.12 13.07
C HIS A 4 -5.61 -10.97 14.54
N ILE A 5 -5.78 -12.04 15.34
CA ILE A 5 -5.47 -12.02 16.78
C ILE A 5 -4.00 -11.64 17.05
N ARG A 6 -3.08 -11.98 16.13
CA ARG A 6 -1.66 -11.62 16.24
C ARG A 6 -1.40 -10.11 16.26
N VAL A 7 -2.34 -9.30 15.76
CA VAL A 7 -2.26 -7.84 15.85
C VAL A 7 -2.46 -7.37 17.29
N HIS A 8 -3.34 -8.04 18.03
CA HIS A 8 -3.60 -7.72 19.44
C HIS A 8 -2.52 -8.28 20.36
N THR A 9 -2.03 -9.50 20.09
CA THR A 9 -1.02 -10.15 20.94
C THR A 9 0.42 -9.72 20.62
N GLY A 10 0.65 -9.06 19.49
CA GLY A 10 1.99 -8.71 19.01
C GLY A 10 2.80 -9.90 18.48
N GLU A 11 2.20 -11.09 18.36
CA GLU A 11 2.88 -12.29 17.90
C GLU A 11 3.38 -12.13 16.45
N ARG A 12 4.69 -12.24 16.25
CA ARG A 12 5.33 -12.15 14.93
C ARG A 12 6.13 -13.42 14.65
N PRO A 13 5.48 -14.53 14.27
CA PRO A 13 6.14 -15.81 14.14
C PRO A 13 7.15 -15.85 12.98
N TYR A 14 6.97 -15.03 11.95
CA TYR A 14 7.78 -15.09 10.74
C TYR A 14 8.98 -14.14 10.82
N LYS A 15 10.18 -14.68 11.05
CA LYS A 15 11.44 -13.92 11.09
C LYS A 15 12.09 -13.91 9.70
N CYS A 16 12.65 -12.75 9.30
CA CYS A 16 13.54 -12.69 8.15
C CYS A 16 14.86 -13.41 8.48
N HIS A 17 15.41 -14.16 7.51
CA HIS A 17 16.69 -14.85 7.71
C HIS A 17 17.90 -13.95 7.36
N ILE A 18 17.68 -12.87 6.61
CA ILE A 18 18.72 -11.92 6.20
C ILE A 18 18.86 -10.78 7.23
N CYS A 19 17.77 -10.40 7.89
CA CYS A 19 17.78 -9.41 8.96
C CYS A 19 16.88 -9.84 10.12
N SER A 20 16.98 -9.18 11.28
CA SER A 20 16.20 -9.55 12.47
C SER A 20 14.73 -9.11 12.45
N LYS A 21 14.20 -8.57 11.33
CA LYS A 21 12.79 -8.13 11.25
C LYS A 21 11.83 -9.32 11.32
N ARG A 22 10.72 -9.13 12.04
CA ARG A 22 9.65 -10.14 12.21
C ARG A 22 8.30 -9.63 11.70
N PHE A 23 7.50 -10.55 11.18
CA PHE A 23 6.21 -10.31 10.53
C PHE A 23 5.12 -11.21 11.11
N THR A 24 3.87 -10.73 11.07
CA THR A 24 2.67 -11.45 11.53
C THR A 24 2.14 -12.44 10.49
N GLN A 25 2.52 -12.27 9.21
CA GLN A 25 2.09 -13.08 8.06
C GLN A 25 3.28 -13.48 7.17
N THR A 26 3.19 -14.65 6.54
CA THR A 26 4.16 -15.15 5.57
C THR A 26 4.24 -14.30 4.31
N SER A 27 3.09 -13.81 3.81
CA SER A 27 2.99 -12.93 2.64
C SER A 27 3.77 -11.62 2.84
N SER A 28 3.70 -11.05 4.05
CA SER A 28 4.47 -9.85 4.42
C SER A 28 5.97 -10.14 4.45
N LEU A 29 6.40 -11.27 5.01
CA LEU A 29 7.81 -11.69 4.98
C LEU A 29 8.29 -11.89 3.53
N LYS A 30 7.54 -12.61 2.69
CA LYS A 30 7.90 -12.87 1.29
C LYS A 30 8.08 -11.57 0.50
N THR A 31 7.18 -10.62 0.69
CA THR A 31 7.27 -9.29 0.08
C THR A 31 8.48 -8.51 0.60
N HIS A 32 8.77 -8.62 1.90
CA HIS A 32 9.94 -7.98 2.50
C HIS A 32 11.26 -8.51 1.95
N LEU A 33 11.36 -9.81 1.62
CA LEU A 33 12.59 -10.38 1.05
C LEU A 33 13.02 -9.71 -0.25
N TYR A 34 12.09 -9.12 -1.02
CA TYR A 34 12.42 -8.30 -2.19
C TYR A 34 13.25 -7.05 -1.87
N VAL A 35 13.30 -6.62 -0.61
CA VAL A 35 14.21 -5.56 -0.16
C VAL A 35 15.66 -6.02 -0.18
N HIS A 36 15.92 -7.27 0.19
CA HIS A 36 17.27 -7.81 0.21
C HIS A 36 17.75 -8.26 -1.17
N THR A 37 16.86 -8.83 -1.98
CA THR A 37 17.23 -9.30 -3.33
C THR A 37 17.13 -8.21 -4.39
N SER A 38 16.69 -7.00 -4.03
CA SER A 38 16.37 -5.90 -4.96
C SER A 38 15.41 -6.26 -6.10
N LYS A 39 14.71 -7.40 -6.00
CA LYS A 39 13.77 -7.86 -7.04
C LYS A 39 12.54 -6.96 -7.02
N ARG A 40 12.07 -6.58 -8.20
CA ARG A 40 10.88 -5.75 -8.41
C ARG A 40 10.00 -6.42 -9.47
N PRO A 41 9.24 -7.46 -9.09
CA PRO A 41 8.54 -8.31 -10.07
C PRO A 41 7.32 -7.64 -10.73
N TYR A 42 6.92 -6.45 -10.28
CA TYR A 42 5.75 -5.75 -10.80
C TYR A 42 6.18 -4.55 -11.63
N GLU A 43 6.20 -4.70 -12.94
CA GLU A 43 6.64 -3.66 -13.87
C GLU A 43 5.49 -2.77 -14.31
N CYS A 44 5.77 -1.48 -14.50
CA CYS A 44 4.82 -0.55 -15.08
C CYS A 44 4.85 -0.68 -16.60
N HIS A 45 3.67 -0.77 -17.23
CA HIS A 45 3.57 -0.81 -18.69
C HIS A 45 3.59 0.58 -19.35
N LEU A 46 3.62 1.66 -18.55
CA LEU A 46 3.63 3.06 -19.02
C LEU A 46 4.99 3.72 -18.86
N CYS A 47 5.90 3.16 -18.05
CA CYS A 47 7.24 3.68 -17.86
C CYS A 47 8.20 2.59 -17.35
N PRO A 48 9.53 2.81 -17.36
CA PRO A 48 10.52 1.80 -16.95
C PRO A 48 10.55 1.45 -15.45
N GLN A 49 9.59 1.90 -14.65
CA GLN A 49 9.59 1.71 -13.20
C GLN A 49 9.00 0.35 -12.81
N SER A 50 9.69 -0.34 -11.89
CA SER A 50 9.24 -1.61 -11.32
C SER A 50 9.12 -1.54 -9.80
N PHE A 51 8.20 -2.35 -9.24
CA PHE A 51 7.78 -2.31 -7.84
C PHE A 51 7.84 -3.69 -7.17
N LYS A 52 7.91 -3.68 -5.83
CA LYS A 52 7.93 -4.88 -4.98
C LYS A 52 6.54 -5.43 -4.66
N GLN A 53 5.49 -4.64 -4.88
CA GLN A 53 4.10 -4.96 -4.56
C GLN A 53 3.14 -4.51 -5.66
N LYS A 54 2.14 -5.34 -5.95
CA LYS A 54 1.08 -5.03 -6.93
C LYS A 54 0.25 -3.80 -6.54
N SER A 55 -0.05 -3.64 -5.25
CA SER A 55 -0.81 -2.49 -4.73
C SER A 55 -0.09 -1.16 -4.97
N VAL A 56 1.25 -1.16 -4.84
CA VAL A 56 2.09 0.01 -5.10
C VAL A 56 2.12 0.34 -6.60
N LEU A 57 2.30 -0.68 -7.46
CA LEU A 57 2.20 -0.50 -8.92
C LEU A 57 0.84 0.10 -9.31
N HIS A 58 -0.26 -0.43 -8.76
CA HIS A 58 -1.60 0.10 -9.05
C HIS A 58 -1.80 1.54 -8.58
N GLY A 59 -1.23 1.92 -7.44
CA GLY A 59 -1.16 3.32 -7.01
C GLY A 59 -0.38 4.20 -7.98
N HIS A 60 0.77 3.71 -8.45
CA HIS A 60 1.61 4.41 -9.42
C HIS A 60 0.90 4.62 -10.77
N VAL A 61 0.28 3.58 -11.34
CA VAL A 61 -0.45 3.65 -12.62
C VAL A 61 -1.63 4.61 -12.58
N ARG A 62 -2.28 4.77 -11.42
CA ARG A 62 -3.31 5.81 -11.24
C ARG A 62 -2.77 7.23 -11.45
N GLY A 63 -1.50 7.48 -11.11
CA GLY A 63 -0.84 8.74 -11.39
C GLY A 63 -0.71 9.03 -12.89
N HIS A 64 -0.32 8.03 -13.69
CA HIS A 64 -0.23 8.17 -15.15
C HIS A 64 -1.58 8.43 -15.82
N THR A 65 -2.63 7.76 -15.36
CA THR A 65 -3.97 7.89 -15.95
C THR A 65 -4.73 9.12 -15.47
N GLY A 66 -4.19 9.89 -14.51
CA GLY A 66 -4.89 11.01 -13.89
C GLY A 66 -6.16 10.62 -13.13
N LYS A 67 -6.45 9.32 -12.97
CA LYS A 67 -7.68 8.84 -12.35
C LYS A 67 -7.71 9.20 -10.87
N ARG A 68 -8.62 10.10 -10.51
CA ARG A 68 -8.94 10.51 -9.15
C ARG A 68 -10.36 10.02 -8.81
N PRO A 69 -10.50 8.74 -8.38
CA PRO A 69 -11.81 8.09 -8.26
C PRO A 69 -12.61 8.54 -7.03
N TYR A 70 -12.06 9.43 -6.20
CA TYR A 70 -12.70 9.91 -4.97
C TYR A 70 -13.12 11.38 -5.16
N PRO A 71 -14.29 11.66 -5.75
CA PRO A 71 -14.81 13.02 -5.86
C PRO A 71 -15.32 13.50 -4.50
N CYS A 72 -15.14 14.79 -4.23
CA CYS A 72 -15.81 15.47 -3.13
C CYS A 72 -17.29 15.66 -3.47
N SER A 73 -18.15 15.45 -2.47
CA SER A 73 -19.59 15.67 -2.61
C SER A 73 -19.99 17.15 -2.51
N LEU A 74 -19.12 17.98 -1.94
CA LEU A 74 -19.39 19.39 -1.62
C LEU A 74 -18.68 20.38 -2.57
N CYS A 75 -17.68 19.92 -3.34
CA CYS A 75 -16.95 20.76 -4.28
C CYS A 75 -16.42 19.96 -5.49
N PRO A 76 -15.89 20.62 -6.54
CA PRO A 76 -15.36 19.95 -7.72
C PRO A 76 -14.03 19.20 -7.51
N GLU A 77 -13.44 19.24 -6.31
CA GLU A 77 -12.15 18.59 -6.07
C GLU A 77 -12.27 17.06 -6.09
N THR A 78 -11.27 16.41 -6.68
CA THR A 78 -11.18 14.96 -6.77
C THR A 78 -9.83 14.47 -6.23
N PHE A 79 -9.86 13.34 -5.53
CA PHE A 79 -8.73 12.78 -4.81
C PHE A 79 -8.36 11.37 -5.30
N TRP A 80 -7.11 11.00 -5.05
CA TRP A 80 -6.54 9.72 -5.49
C TRP A 80 -6.63 8.60 -4.43
N LYS A 81 -6.88 8.96 -3.16
CA LYS A 81 -7.17 8.05 -2.05
C LYS A 81 -8.31 8.59 -1.19
N LYS A 82 -9.09 7.66 -0.63
CA LYS A 82 -10.21 7.95 0.27
C LYS A 82 -9.83 8.81 1.47
N HIS A 83 -8.72 8.53 2.15
CA HIS A 83 -8.37 9.30 3.35
C HIS A 83 -8.11 10.79 3.05
N TYR A 84 -7.62 11.15 1.85
CA TYR A 84 -7.40 12.56 1.52
C TYR A 84 -8.73 13.26 1.28
N LEU A 85 -9.68 12.57 0.66
CA LEU A 85 -11.05 13.03 0.54
C LEU A 85 -11.68 13.22 1.93
N GLU A 86 -11.62 12.22 2.81
CA GLU A 86 -12.21 12.31 4.16
C GLU A 86 -11.66 13.51 4.95
N LYS A 87 -10.33 13.73 4.89
CA LYS A 87 -9.71 14.90 5.52
C LYS A 87 -10.18 16.21 4.90
N HIS A 88 -10.38 16.24 3.58
CA HIS A 88 -10.89 17.42 2.89
C HIS A 88 -12.36 17.69 3.22
N GLU A 89 -13.22 16.66 3.24
CA GLU A 89 -14.64 16.78 3.58
C GLU A 89 -14.84 17.32 5.00
N SER A 90 -14.02 16.89 5.96
CA SER A 90 -14.04 17.45 7.33
C SER A 90 -13.71 18.95 7.43
N GLN A 91 -13.12 19.55 6.38
CA GLN A 91 -12.86 20.99 6.32
C GLN A 91 -14.08 21.80 5.87
N HIS A 92 -15.06 21.17 5.21
CA HIS A 92 -16.31 21.81 4.80
C HIS A 92 -17.36 21.84 5.92
N GLU A 93 -17.22 20.96 6.92
CA GLU A 93 -18.10 20.92 8.10
C GLU A 93 -17.72 21.95 9.18
N ARG A 94 -16.76 22.85 8.87
CA ARG A 94 -16.27 23.90 9.77
C ARG A 94 -16.63 25.27 9.26
#